data_AF-A0A2I0HEY5-F1
#
_entry.id   AF-A0A2I0HEY5-F1
#
_cell.length_a   1.000
_cell.length_b   1.000
_cell.length_c   1.000
_cell.angle_alpha   90.00
_cell.angle_beta   90.00
_cell.angle_gamma   90.00
#
_symmetry.space_group_name_H-M   'P 1'
#
loop_
_entity.id
_entity.type
_entity.pdbx_description
1 polymer ?
#
loop_
_entity_poly.entity_id
_entity_poly.type
_entity_poly.pdbx_seq_one_letter_code
_entity_poly.pdbx_strand_id
1 'polypeptide(L)' 'APKPSSGPHKSRECLPLILILRNRLKYALTYREVIAILMQRQVLVDNKVRTDKTYPAGFMGP' A
#
# COMPACT_ATOMS: atom_id res chain seq x y z
N ALA A 1 4.29 -2.01 -13.63
CA ALA A 1 3.58 -1.92 -12.33
C ALA A 1 4.42 -1.08 -11.37
N PRO A 2 3.83 -0.33 -10.42
CA PRO A 2 4.61 0.52 -9.51
C PRO A 2 5.60 -0.33 -8.71
N LYS A 3 6.88 0.07 -8.72
CA LYS A 3 7.94 -0.57 -7.93
C LYS A 3 7.70 -0.27 -6.44
N PRO A 4 7.71 -1.28 -5.55
CA PRO A 4 7.63 -1.03 -4.12
C PRO A 4 8.81 -0.19 -3.64
N SER A 5 8.56 0.68 -2.67
CA SER A 5 9.61 1.39 -1.92
C SER A 5 10.45 0.38 -1.14
N SER A 6 11.68 0.76 -0.76
CA SER A 6 12.45 -0.02 0.23
C SER A 6 11.65 -0.10 1.54
N GLY A 7 11.61 -1.28 2.16
CA GLY A 7 10.81 -1.51 3.35
C GLY A 7 10.92 -2.95 3.88
N PRO A 8 9.99 -3.37 4.76
CA PRO A 8 10.14 -4.60 5.55
C PRO A 8 10.05 -5.91 4.76
N HIS A 9 9.54 -5.90 3.53
CA HIS A 9 9.35 -7.11 2.73
C HIS A 9 10.10 -7.04 1.40
N LYS A 10 10.58 -8.20 0.92
CA LYS A 10 11.22 -8.32 -0.39
C LYS A 10 10.23 -7.97 -1.50
N SER A 11 10.73 -7.43 -2.61
CA SER A 11 9.87 -7.01 -3.74
C SER A 11 9.02 -8.13 -4.34
N ARG A 12 9.43 -9.40 -4.19
CA ARG A 12 8.67 -10.57 -4.66
C ARG A 12 7.63 -11.08 -3.66
N GLU A 13 7.70 -10.63 -2.41
CA GLU A 13 6.88 -11.12 -1.28
C GLU A 13 5.92 -10.03 -0.77
N CYS A 14 5.77 -8.94 -1.52
CA CYS A 14 4.91 -7.81 -1.15
C CYS A 14 4.06 -7.29 -2.30
N LEU A 15 3.03 -6.54 -1.94
CA LEU A 15 2.21 -5.75 -2.84
C LEU A 15 2.18 -4.29 -2.33
N PRO A 16 2.43 -3.29 -3.19
CA PRO A 16 2.39 -1.89 -2.77
C PRO A 16 0.95 -1.47 -2.46
N LEU A 17 0.79 -0.58 -1.47
CA LEU A 17 -0.53 -0.10 -1.00
C LEU A 17 -1.44 0.39 -2.12
N ILE A 18 -0.88 1.00 -3.17
CA ILE A 18 -1.67 1.43 -4.32
C ILE A 18 -2.39 0.30 -5.04
N LEU A 19 -1.73 -0.85 -5.21
CA LEU A 19 -2.35 -2.01 -5.86
C LEU A 19 -3.34 -2.68 -4.92
N ILE A 20 -3.12 -2.64 -3.60
CA ILE A 20 -4.07 -3.12 -2.61
C ILE A 20 -5.37 -2.28 -2.68
N LEU A 21 -5.28 -0.97 -2.53
CA LEU A 21 -6.44 -0.08 -2.49
C LEU A 21 -7.22 -0.07 -3.83
N ARG A 22 -6.51 -0.07 -4.97
CA ARG A 22 -7.15 0.01 -6.29
C ARG A 22 -7.57 -1.36 -6.85
N ASN A 23 -6.68 -2.35 -6.87
CA ASN A 23 -6.92 -3.59 -7.60
C ASN A 23 -7.50 -4.72 -6.73
N ARG A 24 -7.21 -4.72 -5.42
CA ARG A 24 -7.69 -5.77 -4.50
C ARG A 24 -8.98 -5.36 -3.80
N LEU A 25 -8.96 -4.19 -3.14
CA LEU A 25 -10.10 -3.69 -2.35
C LEU A 25 -11.08 -2.84 -3.16
N LYS A 26 -10.64 -2.29 -4.30
CA LYS A 26 -11.45 -1.46 -5.22
C LYS A 26 -12.05 -0.21 -4.56
N TYR A 27 -11.36 0.38 -3.60
CA TYR A 27 -11.76 1.67 -2.99
C TYR A 27 -11.42 2.89 -3.85
N ALA A 28 -10.63 2.68 -4.91
CA ALA A 28 -10.25 3.71 -5.86
C ALA A 28 -10.19 3.12 -7.27
N LEU A 29 -10.46 3.96 -8.26
CA LEU A 29 -10.31 3.69 -9.69
C LEU A 29 -9.00 4.29 -10.21
N THR A 30 -8.55 5.41 -9.64
CA THR A 30 -7.39 6.18 -10.13
C THR A 30 -6.27 6.30 -9.10
N TYR A 31 -5.08 6.68 -9.58
CA TYR A 31 -3.91 6.93 -8.74
C TYR A 31 -4.12 8.11 -7.78
N ARG A 32 -4.86 9.13 -8.22
CA ARG A 32 -5.15 10.34 -7.44
C ARG A 32 -6.06 10.05 -6.25
N GLU A 33 -7.07 9.21 -6.44
CA GLU A 33 -7.97 8.77 -5.36
C GLU A 33 -7.22 7.97 -4.29
N VAL A 34 -6.30 7.08 -4.68
CA VAL A 34 -5.46 6.36 -3.71
C VAL A 34 -4.62 7.33 -2.89
N ILE A 35 -4.00 8.34 -3.51
CA ILE A 35 -3.26 9.38 -2.78
C ILE A 35 -4.20 10.11 -1.81
N ALA A 36 -5.39 10.50 -2.25
CA ALA A 36 -6.37 11.17 -1.40
C ALA A 36 -6.74 10.34 -0.16
N ILE A 37 -7.03 9.04 -0.34
CA ILE A 37 -7.33 8.10 0.77
C ILE A 37 -6.14 8.00 1.73
N LEU A 38 -4.91 7.84 1.21
CA LEU A 38 -3.71 7.73 2.05
C LEU A 38 -3.44 9.01 2.84
N MET A 39 -3.72 10.19 2.27
CA MET A 39 -3.56 11.49 2.94
C MET A 39 -4.58 11.74 4.05
N GLN A 40 -5.71 11.02 4.06
CA GLN A 40 -6.67 11.04 5.19
C GLN A 40 -6.14 10.30 6.44
N ARG A 41 -4.98 9.63 6.34
CA ARG A 41 -4.30 8.94 7.45
C ARG A 41 -5.13 7.82 8.11
N GLN A 42 -6.10 7.27 7.39
CA GLN A 42 -6.98 6.17 7.86
C GLN A 42 -6.40 4.77 7.57
N VAL A 43 -5.36 4.67 6.73
CA VAL A 43 -4.75 3.39 6.37
C VAL A 43 -3.57 3.08 7.30
N LEU A 44 -3.73 2.05 8.11
CA LEU A 44 -2.69 1.53 8.99
C LEU A 44 -2.15 0.22 8.45
N VAL A 45 -0.83 0.03 8.58
CA VAL A 45 -0.17 -1.27 8.42
C VAL A 45 0.64 -1.51 9.68
N ASP A 46 0.38 -2.62 10.37
CA ASP A 46 0.99 -2.98 11.66
C ASP A 46 0.88 -1.84 12.70
N ASN A 47 -0.34 -1.31 12.88
CA ASN A 47 -0.66 -0.21 13.79
C ASN A 47 0.05 1.13 13.50
N LYS A 48 0.67 1.27 12.31
CA LYS A 48 1.32 2.53 11.88
C LYS A 48 0.62 3.10 10.66
N VAL A 49 0.28 4.39 10.72
CA VAL A 49 -0.25 5.11 9.56
C VAL A 49 0.77 5.09 8.42
N ARG A 50 0.34 4.67 7.23
CA ARG A 50 1.17 4.69 6.01
C ARG A 50 0.56 5.61 4.96
N THR A 51 1.35 6.60 4.53
CA THR A 51 0.98 7.53 3.46
C THR A 51 1.74 7.27 2.15
N ASP A 52 2.79 6.45 2.19
CA ASP A 52 3.51 6.03 0.99
C ASP A 52 2.70 4.99 0.20
N LYS A 53 2.17 5.44 -0.93
CA LYS A 53 1.43 4.62 -1.90
C LYS A 53 2.21 3.39 -2.40
N THR A 54 3.54 3.41 -2.37
CA THR A 54 4.39 2.28 -2.76
C THR A 54 4.97 1.51 -1.58
N TYR A 55 4.47 1.76 -0.36
CA TYR A 55 4.87 1.00 0.83
C TYR A 55 4.67 -0.52 0.59
N PRO A 56 5.71 -1.35 0.78
CA PRO A 56 5.63 -2.78 0.53
C PRO A 56 4.87 -3.46 1.67
N ALA A 57 3.58 -3.75 1.49
CA ALA A 57 2.83 -4.59 2.43
C ALA A 57 2.97 -6.05 1.99
N GLY A 58 3.51 -6.89 2.87
CA GLY A 58 3.74 -8.31 2.62
C GLY A 58 3.01 -9.19 3.61
N PHE A 59 3.25 -10.50 3.52
CA PHE A 59 2.71 -11.46 4.47
C PHE A 59 3.37 -11.30 5.84
N MET A 60 2.60 -11.45 6.91
CA MET A 60 3.15 -11.70 8.25
C MET A 60 3.83 -13.07 8.19
N GLY A 61 5.16 -13.08 8.26
CA GLY A 61 5.94 -14.32 8.31
C GLY A 61 5.69 -15.10 9.61
N PRO A 62 6.20 -16.34 9.69
CA PRO A 62 6.34 -17.04 10.97
C PRO A 62 7.26 -16.29 11.94
#